data_AF-A0A7S0LCT7-F1
#
_entry.id   AF-A0A7S0LCT7-F1
#
_cell.length_a   1.000
_cell.length_b   1.000
_cell.length_c   1.000
_cell.angle_alpha   90.00
_cell.angle_beta   90.00
_cell.angle_gamma   90.00
#
_symmetry.space_group_name_H-M   'P 1'
#
loop_
_entity.id
_entity.type
_entity.pdbx_description
1 polymer ?
#
loop_
_entity_poly.entity_id
_entity_poly.type
_entity_poly.pdbx_seq_one_letter_code
_entity_poly.pdbx_strand_id
1 'polypeptide(L)'
;KAADKAKAEREAAEAEAARRKAEEKAKAIEGLSRRLAAFELSSHLAAVGGFCADNEVESLDDIVLVKEELQAALPADVGARVLHALLLSESELVAAAKPLADMKAGLASALDAAGKSASLSAAEAWCVQANVRSVAELKARAAELVSSLELKPVPAKKLLGALDKLSDELDVEPNVEARPPPPVASPSPTPEATAAECAPCDIFASYKQNDGSDALVMDMHFSLKPLEVWLDKMRGEERSEAGMVAGVGACRLFCAVISPSYFASAFCLLEMRTAVKLEKKIALCWNGAKFKVQEALGWIPDEFAHLKSAELIKLDEDHEYMQVGLAKLKKRL
;
A
#
# COMPACT_ATOMS: atom_id res chain seq x y z
N LYS A 1 21.08 41.71 -16.84
CA LYS A 1 22.07 40.64 -17.10
C LYS A 1 22.14 39.60 -15.98
N ALA A 2 22.50 39.95 -14.73
CA ALA A 2 22.54 38.97 -13.64
C ALA A 2 21.14 38.43 -13.26
N ALA A 3 20.14 39.30 -13.16
CA ALA A 3 18.75 38.91 -12.90
C ALA A 3 18.17 38.03 -14.03
N ASP A 4 18.44 38.37 -15.29
CA ASP A 4 17.97 37.59 -16.44
C ASP A 4 18.60 36.19 -16.48
N LYS A 5 19.89 36.09 -16.11
CA LYS A 5 20.58 34.80 -15.98
C LYS A 5 19.97 33.94 -14.86
N ALA A 6 19.74 34.51 -13.68
CA ALA A 6 19.14 33.79 -12.56
C ALA A 6 17.70 33.32 -12.86
N LYS A 7 16.92 34.13 -13.57
CA LYS A 7 15.58 33.75 -14.03
C LYS A 7 15.64 32.57 -15.00
N ALA A 8 16.52 32.62 -16.00
CA ALA A 8 16.68 31.53 -16.96
C ALA A 8 17.16 30.23 -16.30
N GLU A 9 18.07 30.30 -15.33
CA GLU A 9 18.53 29.14 -14.56
C GLU A 9 17.41 28.51 -13.74
N ARG A 10 16.54 29.33 -13.13
CA ARG A 10 15.36 28.84 -12.40
C ARG A 10 14.35 28.17 -13.33
N GLU A 11 14.02 28.79 -14.46
CA GLU A 11 13.09 28.21 -15.45
C GLU A 11 13.62 26.88 -16.01
N ALA A 12 14.94 26.78 -16.25
CA ALA A 12 15.57 25.54 -16.68
C ALA A 12 15.49 24.44 -15.60
N ALA A 13 15.72 24.79 -14.32
CA ALA A 13 15.63 23.84 -13.21
C ALA A 13 14.18 23.34 -13.00
N GLU A 14 13.18 24.24 -13.08
CA GLU A 14 11.76 23.88 -13.00
C GLU A 14 11.36 22.96 -14.17
N ALA A 15 11.84 23.23 -15.39
CA ALA A 15 11.59 22.39 -16.56
C ALA A 15 12.24 21.00 -16.44
N GLU A 16 13.48 20.91 -15.92
CA GLU A 16 14.14 19.63 -15.68
C GLU A 16 13.42 18.80 -14.61
N ALA A 17 13.00 19.44 -13.51
CA ALA A 17 12.22 18.79 -12.46
C ALA A 17 10.89 18.25 -12.99
N ALA A 18 10.17 19.04 -13.79
CA ALA A 18 8.94 18.60 -14.45
C ALA A 18 9.18 17.41 -15.40
N ARG A 19 10.30 17.40 -16.15
CA ARG A 19 10.65 16.28 -17.03
C ARG A 19 10.92 15.00 -16.24
N ARG A 20 11.71 15.07 -15.18
CA ARG A 20 11.99 13.90 -14.30
C ARG A 20 10.69 13.34 -13.70
N LYS A 21 9.82 14.23 -13.22
CA LYS A 21 8.51 13.85 -12.69
C LYS A 21 7.64 13.17 -13.75
N ALA A 22 7.66 13.63 -15.00
CA ALA A 22 6.95 12.99 -16.10
C ALA A 22 7.54 11.61 -16.46
N GLU A 23 8.86 11.46 -16.45
CA GLU A 23 9.55 10.18 -16.67
C GLU A 23 9.22 9.15 -15.59
N GLU A 24 9.15 9.56 -14.32
CA GLU A 24 8.73 8.68 -13.21
C GLU A 24 7.27 8.24 -13.35
N LYS A 25 6.36 9.18 -13.67
CA LYS A 25 4.95 8.83 -13.95
C LYS A 25 4.82 7.85 -15.11
N ALA A 26 5.59 8.01 -16.18
CA ALA A 26 5.58 7.09 -17.31
C ALA A 26 6.03 5.68 -16.90
N LYS A 27 7.08 5.56 -16.08
CA LYS A 27 7.54 4.28 -15.52
C LYS A 27 6.49 3.63 -14.61
N ALA A 28 5.82 4.42 -13.77
CA ALA A 28 4.75 3.93 -12.91
C ALA A 28 3.58 3.36 -13.74
N ILE A 29 3.17 4.07 -14.80
CA ILE A 29 2.12 3.61 -15.74
C ILE A 29 2.55 2.32 -16.47
N GLU A 30 3.81 2.22 -16.89
CA GLU A 30 4.32 0.99 -17.52
C GLU A 30 4.30 -0.20 -16.54
N GLY A 31 4.74 0.02 -15.28
CA GLY A 31 4.68 -0.98 -14.22
C GLY A 31 3.25 -1.44 -13.92
N LEU A 32 2.32 -0.49 -13.79
CA LEU A 32 0.88 -0.74 -13.66
C LEU A 32 0.35 -1.61 -14.80
N SER A 33 0.63 -1.23 -16.04
CA SER A 33 0.20 -1.97 -17.24
C SER A 33 0.69 -3.41 -17.22
N ARG A 34 1.98 -3.61 -16.90
CA ARG A 34 2.59 -4.94 -16.80
C ARG A 34 1.93 -5.82 -15.74
N ARG A 35 1.68 -5.25 -14.55
CA ARG A 35 1.04 -5.94 -13.41
C ARG A 35 -0.40 -6.33 -13.72
N LEU A 36 -1.17 -5.42 -14.30
CA LEU A 36 -2.54 -5.71 -14.71
C LEU A 36 -2.58 -6.75 -15.83
N ALA A 37 -1.67 -6.68 -16.80
CA ALA A 37 -1.58 -7.67 -17.88
C ALA A 37 -1.31 -9.09 -17.36
N ALA A 38 -0.46 -9.23 -16.33
CA ALA A 38 -0.17 -10.52 -15.71
C ALA A 38 -1.42 -11.20 -15.10
N PHE A 39 -2.45 -10.42 -14.76
CA PHE A 39 -3.71 -10.90 -14.18
C PHE A 39 -4.91 -10.81 -15.14
N GLU A 40 -4.65 -10.53 -16.42
CA GLU A 40 -5.67 -10.29 -17.46
C GLU A 40 -6.63 -9.16 -17.09
N LEU A 41 -6.10 -8.12 -16.45
CA LEU A 41 -6.83 -6.92 -16.02
C LEU A 41 -6.52 -5.70 -16.91
N SER A 42 -5.89 -5.89 -18.08
CA SER A 42 -5.50 -4.80 -18.98
C SER A 42 -6.68 -3.92 -19.42
N SER A 43 -7.90 -4.46 -19.48
CA SER A 43 -9.13 -3.70 -19.75
C SER A 43 -9.42 -2.63 -18.69
N HIS A 44 -8.88 -2.78 -17.48
CA HIS A 44 -9.05 -1.85 -16.37
C HIS A 44 -7.91 -0.83 -16.25
N LEU A 45 -6.89 -0.89 -17.11
CA LEU A 45 -5.75 0.02 -17.06
C LEU A 45 -6.16 1.50 -17.15
N ALA A 46 -7.14 1.82 -18.01
CA ALA A 46 -7.63 3.19 -18.14
C ALA A 46 -8.35 3.67 -16.87
N ALA A 47 -9.14 2.80 -16.22
CA ALA A 47 -9.83 3.13 -14.97
C ALA A 47 -8.85 3.32 -13.81
N VAL A 48 -7.88 2.41 -13.66
CA VAL A 48 -6.82 2.51 -12.64
C VAL A 48 -5.95 3.73 -12.90
N GLY A 49 -5.55 3.98 -14.15
CA GLY A 49 -4.76 5.16 -14.53
C GLY A 49 -5.50 6.48 -14.27
N GLY A 50 -6.79 6.54 -14.57
CA GLY A 50 -7.65 7.69 -14.25
C GLY A 50 -7.74 7.93 -12.74
N PHE A 51 -8.00 6.87 -11.98
CA PHE A 51 -8.01 6.94 -10.52
C PHE A 51 -6.67 7.44 -9.96
N CYS A 52 -5.55 6.92 -10.45
CA CYS A 52 -4.23 7.37 -10.02
C CYS A 52 -3.99 8.85 -10.34
N ALA A 53 -4.47 9.34 -11.49
CA ALA A 53 -4.37 10.75 -11.85
C ALA A 53 -5.23 11.64 -10.94
N ASP A 54 -6.46 11.24 -10.66
CA ASP A 54 -7.40 11.99 -9.81
C ASP A 54 -6.96 12.05 -8.34
N ASN A 55 -6.20 11.05 -7.87
CA ASN A 55 -5.71 10.95 -6.50
C ASN A 55 -4.21 11.28 -6.37
N GLU A 56 -3.60 11.86 -7.40
CA GLU A 56 -2.18 12.25 -7.41
C GLU A 56 -1.21 11.12 -7.04
N VAL A 57 -1.55 9.87 -7.40
CA VAL A 57 -0.70 8.70 -7.20
C VAL A 57 0.44 8.75 -8.22
N GLU A 58 1.67 8.94 -7.75
CA GLU A 58 2.83 9.14 -8.63
C GLU A 58 3.70 7.88 -8.75
N SER A 59 3.53 6.92 -7.84
CA SER A 59 4.27 5.66 -7.77
C SER A 59 3.37 4.47 -7.40
N LEU A 60 3.88 3.24 -7.56
CA LEU A 60 3.20 2.03 -7.07
C LEU A 60 3.12 2.02 -5.54
N ASP A 61 4.09 2.60 -4.85
CA ASP A 61 4.09 2.66 -3.37
C ASP A 61 2.96 3.56 -2.87
N ASP A 62 2.62 4.61 -3.61
CA ASP A 62 1.48 5.48 -3.29
C ASP A 62 0.14 4.75 -3.39
N ILE A 63 0.04 3.68 -4.19
CA ILE A 63 -1.19 2.88 -4.31
C ILE A 63 -1.54 2.20 -3.00
N VAL A 64 -0.53 1.81 -2.21
CA VAL A 64 -0.73 1.25 -0.86
C VAL A 64 -1.50 2.24 0.01
N LEU A 65 -1.30 3.54 -0.21
CA LEU A 65 -1.93 4.62 0.56
C LEU A 65 -3.40 4.84 0.21
N VAL A 66 -3.81 4.46 -1.00
CA VAL A 66 -5.18 4.69 -1.54
C VAL A 66 -5.88 3.38 -1.91
N LYS A 67 -5.45 2.26 -1.31
CA LYS A 67 -5.89 0.91 -1.69
C LYS A 67 -7.39 0.69 -1.46
N GLU A 68 -7.96 1.26 -0.40
CA GLU A 68 -9.38 1.09 -0.08
C GLU A 68 -10.25 1.91 -1.03
N GLU A 69 -9.83 3.13 -1.36
CA GLU A 69 -10.49 3.98 -2.34
C GLU A 69 -10.41 3.39 -3.75
N LEU A 70 -9.24 2.86 -4.14
CA LEU A 70 -9.08 2.17 -5.43
C LEU A 70 -9.97 0.94 -5.52
N GLN A 71 -10.04 0.14 -4.44
CA GLN A 71 -10.91 -1.03 -4.38
C GLN A 71 -12.39 -0.63 -4.48
N ALA A 72 -12.80 0.45 -3.81
CA ALA A 72 -14.17 0.96 -3.85
C ALA A 72 -14.54 1.61 -5.19
N ALA A 73 -13.58 2.17 -5.91
CA ALA A 73 -13.78 2.79 -7.22
C ALA A 73 -13.98 1.76 -8.36
N LEU A 74 -13.71 0.49 -8.10
CA LEU A 74 -13.82 -0.61 -9.07
C LEU A 74 -14.96 -1.56 -8.69
N PRO A 75 -15.51 -2.34 -9.65
CA PRO A 75 -16.43 -3.44 -9.32
C PRO A 75 -15.80 -4.36 -8.26
N ALA A 76 -16.57 -4.85 -7.30
CA ALA A 76 -16.03 -5.52 -6.10
C ALA A 76 -15.11 -6.71 -6.41
N ASP A 77 -15.42 -7.49 -7.46
CA ASP A 77 -14.63 -8.62 -7.95
C ASP A 77 -13.34 -8.17 -8.66
N VAL A 78 -13.38 -7.02 -9.34
CA VAL A 78 -12.25 -6.41 -10.03
C VAL A 78 -11.31 -5.72 -9.04
N GLY A 79 -11.86 -4.96 -8.09
CA GLY A 79 -11.11 -4.16 -7.13
C GLY A 79 -10.15 -5.00 -6.30
N ALA A 80 -10.64 -6.12 -5.74
CA ALA A 80 -9.81 -7.04 -4.97
C ALA A 80 -8.67 -7.65 -5.81
N ARG A 81 -8.94 -8.00 -7.08
CA ARG A 81 -7.96 -8.58 -8.01
C ARG A 81 -6.91 -7.57 -8.45
N VAL A 82 -7.34 -6.35 -8.79
CA VAL A 82 -6.45 -5.24 -9.11
C VAL A 82 -5.54 -4.97 -7.91
N LEU A 83 -6.11 -4.88 -6.71
CA LEU A 83 -5.32 -4.63 -5.51
C LEU A 83 -4.30 -5.72 -5.25
N HIS A 84 -4.70 -6.99 -5.35
CA HIS A 84 -3.79 -8.11 -5.22
C HIS A 84 -2.63 -8.01 -6.24
N ALA A 85 -2.92 -7.78 -7.53
CA ALA A 85 -1.90 -7.65 -8.56
C ALA A 85 -0.92 -6.48 -8.31
N LEU A 86 -1.42 -5.39 -7.74
CA LEU A 86 -0.62 -4.18 -7.48
C LEU A 86 0.27 -4.32 -6.24
N LEU A 87 -0.14 -5.10 -5.24
CA LEU A 87 0.58 -5.25 -3.98
C LEU A 87 1.65 -6.36 -3.98
N LEU A 88 1.70 -7.22 -5.01
CA LEU A 88 2.73 -8.26 -5.11
C LEU A 88 4.12 -7.66 -5.38
N SER A 89 5.17 -8.23 -4.81
CA SER A 89 6.53 -7.99 -5.31
C SER A 89 6.68 -8.50 -6.75
N GLU A 90 7.71 -8.07 -7.48
CA GLU A 90 7.97 -8.57 -8.84
C GLU A 90 8.16 -10.10 -8.88
N SER A 91 8.84 -10.67 -7.88
CA SER A 91 9.01 -12.12 -7.77
C SER A 91 7.69 -12.85 -7.53
N GLU A 92 6.82 -12.29 -6.67
CA GLU A 92 5.50 -12.86 -6.41
C GLU A 92 4.56 -12.70 -7.61
N LEU A 93 4.68 -11.60 -8.36
CA LEU A 93 3.96 -11.36 -9.59
C LEU A 93 4.29 -12.44 -10.63
N VAL A 94 5.58 -12.72 -10.83
CA VAL A 94 6.04 -13.79 -11.74
C VAL A 94 5.55 -15.16 -11.26
N ALA A 95 5.64 -15.44 -9.96
CA ALA A 95 5.15 -16.69 -9.38
C ALA A 95 3.63 -16.85 -9.53
N ALA A 96 2.86 -15.78 -9.34
CA ALA A 96 1.41 -15.78 -9.47
C ALA A 96 0.93 -15.85 -10.93
N ALA A 97 1.70 -15.31 -11.88
CA ALA A 97 1.40 -15.38 -13.31
C ALA A 97 1.67 -16.77 -13.92
N LYS A 98 2.62 -17.53 -13.33
CA LYS A 98 3.03 -18.83 -13.86
C LYS A 98 1.87 -19.85 -13.95
N PRO A 99 1.06 -20.09 -12.89
CA PRO A 99 -0.08 -21.01 -12.98
C PRO A 99 -1.05 -20.69 -14.13
N LEU A 100 -1.28 -19.39 -14.39
CA LEU A 100 -2.17 -18.95 -15.46
C LEU A 100 -1.57 -19.20 -16.84
N ALA A 101 -0.27 -18.93 -17.00
CA ALA A 101 0.45 -19.22 -18.25
C ALA A 101 0.50 -20.73 -18.54
N ASP A 102 0.81 -21.54 -17.52
CA ASP A 102 0.83 -23.01 -17.61
C ASP A 102 -0.57 -23.56 -17.93
N MET A 103 -1.62 -23.01 -17.31
CA MET A 103 -3.01 -23.34 -17.61
C MET A 103 -3.36 -23.05 -19.07
N LYS A 104 -3.00 -21.87 -19.61
CA LYS A 104 -3.26 -21.51 -21.00
C LYS A 104 -2.53 -22.42 -21.99
N ALA A 105 -1.26 -22.69 -21.72
CA ALA A 105 -0.46 -23.61 -22.53
C ALA A 105 -1.07 -25.02 -22.54
N GLY A 106 -1.45 -25.52 -21.36
CA GLY A 106 -2.12 -26.81 -21.21
C GLY A 106 -3.47 -26.86 -21.93
N LEU A 107 -4.28 -25.82 -21.82
CA LEU A 107 -5.57 -25.70 -22.51
C LEU A 107 -5.40 -25.68 -24.03
N ALA A 108 -4.43 -24.93 -24.55
CA ALA A 108 -4.13 -24.88 -25.98
C ALA A 108 -3.71 -26.26 -26.51
N SER A 109 -2.81 -26.95 -25.80
CA SER A 109 -2.39 -28.33 -26.13
C SER A 109 -3.58 -29.31 -26.12
N ALA A 110 -4.43 -29.22 -25.10
CA ALA A 110 -5.59 -30.09 -24.96
C ALA A 110 -6.64 -29.87 -26.07
N LEU A 111 -6.86 -28.61 -26.48
CA LEU A 111 -7.73 -28.27 -27.60
C LEU A 111 -7.16 -28.73 -28.94
N ASP A 112 -5.85 -28.63 -29.13
CA ASP A 112 -5.18 -29.12 -30.34
C ASP A 112 -5.32 -30.65 -30.48
N ALA A 113 -5.09 -31.39 -29.39
CA ALA A 113 -5.32 -32.83 -29.33
C ALA A 113 -6.77 -33.24 -29.63
N ALA A 114 -7.73 -32.36 -29.31
CA ALA A 114 -9.15 -32.54 -29.63
C ALA A 114 -9.51 -32.12 -31.08
N GLY A 115 -8.59 -31.54 -31.84
CA GLY A 115 -8.83 -30.98 -33.17
C GLY A 115 -9.68 -29.70 -33.13
N LYS A 116 -9.51 -28.90 -32.08
CA LYS A 116 -10.33 -27.72 -31.73
C LYS A 116 -9.49 -26.49 -31.39
N SER A 117 -8.30 -26.35 -31.97
CA SER A 117 -7.40 -25.21 -31.75
C SER A 117 -8.07 -23.86 -32.11
N ALA A 118 -9.02 -23.84 -33.05
CA ALA A 118 -9.83 -22.66 -33.38
C ALA A 118 -10.76 -22.19 -32.24
N SER A 119 -11.02 -23.03 -31.24
CA SER A 119 -11.84 -22.71 -30.07
C SER A 119 -11.04 -22.13 -28.90
N LEU A 120 -9.72 -21.92 -29.05
CA LEU A 120 -8.84 -21.46 -27.96
C LEU A 120 -9.31 -20.13 -27.35
N SER A 121 -9.57 -19.12 -28.18
CA SER A 121 -10.01 -17.80 -27.69
C SER A 121 -11.33 -17.86 -26.91
N ALA A 122 -12.29 -18.69 -27.34
CA ALA A 122 -13.55 -18.90 -26.61
C ALA A 122 -13.32 -19.63 -25.28
N ALA A 123 -12.41 -20.61 -25.25
CA ALA A 123 -12.08 -21.35 -24.04
C ALA A 123 -11.34 -20.47 -23.01
N GLU A 124 -10.41 -19.62 -23.46
CA GLU A 124 -9.74 -18.64 -22.60
C GLU A 124 -10.75 -17.63 -22.03
N ALA A 125 -11.65 -17.09 -22.86
CA ALA A 125 -12.70 -16.19 -22.41
C ALA A 125 -13.61 -16.85 -21.35
N TRP A 126 -13.94 -18.12 -21.54
CA TRP A 126 -14.68 -18.90 -20.55
C TRP A 126 -13.88 -19.05 -19.25
N CYS A 127 -12.58 -19.33 -19.29
CA CYS A 127 -11.75 -19.45 -18.08
C CYS A 127 -11.73 -18.14 -17.29
N VAL A 128 -11.63 -16.99 -17.97
CA VAL A 128 -11.71 -15.66 -17.35
C VAL A 128 -13.07 -15.45 -16.68
N GLN A 129 -14.17 -15.75 -17.38
CA GLN A 129 -15.53 -15.58 -16.86
C GLN A 129 -15.83 -16.52 -15.69
N ALA A 130 -15.35 -17.76 -15.77
CA ALA A 130 -15.50 -18.78 -14.75
C ALA A 130 -14.50 -18.61 -13.59
N ASN A 131 -13.58 -17.65 -13.69
CA ASN A 131 -12.47 -17.41 -12.77
C ASN A 131 -11.62 -18.67 -12.50
N VAL A 132 -11.30 -19.43 -13.55
CA VAL A 132 -10.39 -20.58 -13.50
C VAL A 132 -8.96 -20.08 -13.66
N ARG A 133 -8.09 -20.38 -12.69
CA ARG A 133 -6.72 -19.83 -12.57
C ARG A 133 -5.60 -20.86 -12.58
N SER A 134 -5.95 -22.14 -12.49
CA SER A 134 -4.99 -23.23 -12.45
C SER A 134 -5.44 -24.39 -13.31
N VAL A 135 -4.48 -25.24 -13.69
CA VAL A 135 -4.76 -26.51 -14.37
C VAL A 135 -5.69 -27.39 -13.53
N ALA A 136 -5.53 -27.40 -12.20
CA ALA A 136 -6.37 -28.19 -11.29
C ALA A 136 -7.84 -27.74 -11.32
N GLU A 137 -8.09 -26.43 -11.25
CA GLU A 137 -9.45 -25.88 -11.37
C GLU A 137 -10.05 -26.13 -12.76
N LEU A 138 -9.24 -25.99 -13.81
CA LEU A 138 -9.66 -26.25 -15.19
C LEU A 138 -10.14 -27.69 -15.36
N LYS A 139 -9.44 -28.66 -14.76
CA LYS A 139 -9.87 -30.07 -14.74
C LYS A 139 -11.17 -30.25 -13.98
N ALA A 140 -11.26 -29.68 -12.78
CA ALA A 140 -12.45 -29.80 -11.93
C ALA A 140 -13.72 -29.29 -12.65
N ARG A 141 -13.57 -28.32 -13.57
CA ARG A 141 -14.65 -27.71 -14.33
C ARG A 141 -14.64 -28.05 -15.82
N ALA A 142 -13.91 -29.09 -16.22
CA ALA A 142 -13.72 -29.42 -17.63
C ALA A 142 -15.04 -29.77 -18.36
N ALA A 143 -16.01 -30.36 -17.64
CA ALA A 143 -17.33 -30.66 -18.20
C ALA A 143 -18.13 -29.39 -18.53
N GLU A 144 -18.04 -28.37 -17.68
CA GLU A 144 -18.69 -27.07 -17.92
C GLU A 144 -18.09 -26.38 -19.14
N LEU A 145 -16.75 -26.40 -19.27
CA LEU A 145 -16.05 -25.87 -20.43
C LEU A 145 -16.50 -26.57 -21.73
N VAL A 146 -16.53 -27.90 -21.73
CA VAL A 146 -16.99 -28.70 -22.88
C VAL A 146 -18.41 -28.31 -23.30
N SER A 147 -19.30 -28.13 -22.32
CA SER A 147 -20.68 -27.69 -22.58
C SER A 147 -20.73 -26.29 -23.15
N SER A 148 -19.94 -25.35 -22.61
CA SER A 148 -19.88 -23.96 -23.07
C SER A 148 -19.31 -23.82 -24.49
N LEU A 149 -18.45 -24.74 -24.91
CA LEU A 149 -17.85 -24.77 -26.25
C LEU A 149 -18.72 -25.53 -27.27
N GLU A 150 -19.88 -26.07 -26.86
CA GLU A 150 -20.81 -26.84 -27.69
C GLU A 150 -20.12 -27.98 -28.46
N LEU A 151 -19.17 -28.65 -27.80
CA LEU A 151 -18.38 -29.69 -28.45
C LEU A 151 -19.21 -30.95 -28.69
N LYS A 152 -19.12 -31.50 -29.91
CA LYS A 152 -19.66 -32.83 -30.23
C LYS A 152 -19.05 -33.91 -29.32
N PRO A 153 -19.71 -35.06 -29.10
CA PRO A 153 -19.28 -36.07 -28.13
C PRO A 153 -17.84 -36.57 -28.30
N VAL A 154 -17.38 -36.74 -29.54
CA VAL A 154 -16.02 -37.24 -29.81
C VAL A 154 -14.93 -36.20 -29.44
N PRO A 155 -14.97 -34.95 -29.96
CA PRO A 155 -14.09 -33.88 -29.49
C PRO A 155 -14.17 -33.62 -27.98
N ALA A 156 -15.37 -33.65 -27.40
CA ALA A 156 -15.57 -33.49 -25.96
C ALA A 156 -14.79 -34.54 -25.16
N LYS A 157 -14.95 -35.82 -25.50
CA LYS A 157 -14.23 -36.93 -24.85
C LYS A 157 -12.71 -36.81 -25.00
N LYS A 158 -12.24 -36.36 -26.18
CA LYS A 158 -10.81 -36.11 -26.42
C LYS A 158 -10.27 -34.98 -25.55
N LEU A 159 -10.99 -33.87 -25.47
CA LEU A 159 -10.59 -32.72 -24.64
C LEU A 159 -10.52 -33.11 -23.17
N LEU A 160 -11.54 -33.78 -22.64
CA LEU A 160 -11.54 -34.26 -21.25
C LEU A 160 -10.35 -35.19 -20.97
N GLY A 161 -10.09 -36.15 -21.86
CA GLY A 161 -8.96 -37.06 -21.73
C GLY A 161 -7.59 -36.41 -21.91
N ALA A 162 -7.50 -35.26 -22.58
CA ALA A 162 -6.28 -34.47 -22.69
C ALA A 162 -6.06 -33.62 -21.44
N LEU A 163 -7.11 -32.95 -20.93
CA LEU A 163 -7.06 -32.19 -19.69
C LEU A 163 -6.71 -33.08 -18.49
N ASP A 164 -7.23 -34.30 -18.44
CA ASP A 164 -6.93 -35.25 -17.37
C ASP A 164 -5.42 -35.58 -17.29
N LYS A 165 -4.71 -35.58 -18.43
CA LYS A 165 -3.27 -35.87 -18.51
C LYS A 165 -2.36 -34.72 -18.10
N LEU A 166 -2.84 -33.48 -18.03
CA LEU A 166 -2.01 -32.29 -17.74
C LEU A 166 -1.40 -32.24 -16.31
N SER A 167 -1.73 -33.19 -15.41
CA SER A 167 -1.24 -33.17 -14.02
C SER A 167 0.04 -33.99 -13.84
N ASP A 168 0.22 -35.03 -14.65
CA ASP A 168 1.37 -35.93 -14.49
C ASP A 168 2.70 -35.27 -14.87
N GLU A 169 2.66 -34.14 -15.58
CA GLU A 169 3.86 -33.45 -16.09
C GLU A 169 4.28 -32.21 -15.28
N LEU A 170 3.45 -31.68 -14.37
CA LEU A 170 3.71 -30.41 -13.68
C LEU A 170 4.09 -30.54 -12.19
N ASP A 171 3.93 -31.72 -11.57
CA ASP A 171 4.25 -31.98 -10.16
C ASP A 171 5.69 -32.47 -9.90
N VAL A 172 6.62 -32.27 -10.85
CA VAL A 172 8.06 -32.53 -10.59
C VAL A 172 8.66 -31.35 -9.82
N GLU A 173 8.41 -31.30 -8.51
CA GLU A 173 9.15 -30.42 -7.60
C GLU A 173 10.65 -30.76 -7.63
N PRO A 174 11.57 -29.78 -7.73
CA PRO A 174 12.98 -30.03 -7.49
C PRO A 174 13.17 -30.37 -6.01
N ASN A 175 13.63 -31.60 -5.74
CA ASN A 175 14.01 -32.08 -4.41
C ASN A 175 15.04 -31.14 -3.75
N VAL A 176 14.56 -30.18 -2.95
CA VAL A 176 15.41 -29.36 -2.07
C VAL A 176 15.55 -30.11 -0.75
N GLU A 177 16.69 -30.78 -0.61
CA GLU A 177 17.11 -31.52 0.57
C GLU A 177 17.07 -30.61 1.80
N ALA A 178 16.15 -30.91 2.73
CA ALA A 178 15.87 -30.12 3.92
C ALA A 178 17.10 -30.03 4.84
N ARG A 179 17.62 -28.81 5.02
CA ARG A 179 18.63 -28.52 6.04
C ARG A 179 17.94 -28.44 7.42
N PRO A 180 18.42 -29.16 8.45
CA PRO A 180 17.78 -29.12 9.77
C PRO A 180 17.99 -27.74 10.44
N PRO A 181 17.00 -27.26 11.21
CA PRO A 181 17.09 -25.98 11.90
C PRO A 181 18.09 -26.05 13.08
N PRO A 182 18.78 -24.95 13.41
CA PRO A 182 19.63 -24.88 14.60
C PRO A 182 18.79 -24.92 15.89
N PRO A 183 19.38 -25.42 17.00
CA PRO A 183 18.66 -25.58 18.26
C PRO A 183 18.32 -24.24 18.90
N VAL A 184 17.04 -24.09 19.26
CA VAL A 184 16.49 -22.95 20.01
C VAL A 184 16.98 -23.02 21.45
N ALA A 185 17.68 -22.00 21.91
CA ALA A 185 18.00 -21.81 23.32
C ALA A 185 16.82 -21.17 24.06
N SER A 186 16.32 -21.86 25.08
CA SER A 186 15.29 -21.37 26.00
C SER A 186 15.77 -20.18 26.83
N PRO A 187 14.96 -19.12 27.03
CA PRO A 187 15.20 -18.14 28.09
C PRO A 187 14.52 -18.58 29.40
N SER A 188 15.27 -18.56 30.50
CA SER A 188 14.74 -18.66 31.86
C SER A 188 14.24 -17.29 32.36
N PRO A 189 13.32 -17.24 33.33
CA PRO A 189 12.60 -16.02 33.69
C PRO A 189 13.24 -15.23 34.87
N THR A 190 12.67 -14.04 35.09
CA THR A 190 12.70 -13.11 36.27
C THR A 190 13.92 -12.18 36.46
N PRO A 191 13.75 -10.98 37.08
CA PRO A 191 12.54 -10.34 37.65
C PRO A 191 12.27 -8.88 37.19
N GLU A 192 11.07 -8.40 37.54
CA GLU A 192 10.63 -6.99 37.50
C GLU A 192 11.66 -6.02 38.11
N ALA A 193 12.03 -4.97 37.37
CA ALA A 193 12.46 -3.68 37.92
C ALA A 193 12.43 -2.55 36.86
N THR A 194 11.64 -1.52 37.14
CA THR A 194 11.76 -0.11 36.71
C THR A 194 11.73 0.22 35.20
N ALA A 195 10.52 0.41 34.67
CA ALA A 195 10.26 1.07 33.40
C ALA A 195 10.49 2.59 33.49
N ALA A 196 11.71 3.08 33.25
CA ALA A 196 11.97 4.52 33.09
C ALA A 196 13.26 4.90 32.32
N GLU A 197 14.02 3.98 31.71
CA GLU A 197 15.25 4.36 31.00
C GLU A 197 15.29 3.94 29.52
N CYS A 198 15.54 4.94 28.67
CA CYS A 198 15.81 4.90 27.23
C CYS A 198 14.70 4.37 26.31
N ALA A 199 13.58 5.09 26.23
CA ALA A 199 12.86 5.16 24.97
C ALA A 199 13.82 5.75 23.90
N PRO A 200 14.08 5.07 22.77
CA PRO A 200 15.05 5.54 21.76
C PRO A 200 14.54 6.76 20.97
N CYS A 201 13.29 7.17 21.18
CA CYS A 201 12.64 8.28 20.52
C CYS A 201 11.91 9.15 21.55
N ASP A 202 11.95 10.48 21.37
CA ASP A 202 11.21 11.40 22.22
C ASP A 202 9.77 11.55 21.74
N ILE A 203 9.57 11.87 20.46
CA ILE A 203 8.27 12.25 19.90
C ILE A 203 7.96 11.45 18.64
N PHE A 204 6.80 10.80 18.61
CA PHE A 204 6.20 10.31 17.38
C PHE A 204 5.34 11.41 16.77
N ALA A 205 5.64 11.86 15.56
CA ALA A 205 4.89 12.90 14.86
C ALA A 205 3.94 12.29 13.81
N SER A 206 2.66 12.19 14.17
CA SER A 206 1.59 11.73 13.30
C SER A 206 0.90 12.91 12.64
N TYR A 207 0.70 12.86 11.32
CA TYR A 207 -0.01 13.90 10.56
C TYR A 207 -0.51 13.37 9.22
N LYS A 208 -1.51 14.05 8.63
CA LYS A 208 -1.97 13.74 7.27
C LYS A 208 -1.17 14.54 6.24
N GLN A 209 -0.56 13.82 5.30
CA GLN A 209 0.12 14.41 4.15
C GLN A 209 -0.88 15.06 3.19
N ASN A 210 -0.47 16.18 2.59
CA ASN A 210 -1.24 17.01 1.66
C ASN A 210 -2.54 17.59 2.24
N ASP A 211 -2.59 17.78 3.56
CA ASP A 211 -3.78 18.24 4.29
C ASP A 211 -3.48 19.52 5.09
N GLY A 212 -2.64 20.37 4.50
CA GLY A 212 -2.32 21.70 5.02
C GLY A 212 -1.27 21.75 6.15
N SER A 213 -0.71 20.62 6.58
CA SER A 213 0.23 20.56 7.73
C SER A 213 1.65 20.11 7.38
N ASP A 214 1.97 19.79 6.11
CA ASP A 214 3.28 19.27 5.72
C ASP A 214 4.45 20.19 6.09
N ALA A 215 4.39 21.46 5.68
CA ALA A 215 5.46 22.42 5.96
C ALA A 215 5.65 22.63 7.46
N LEU A 216 4.54 22.71 8.20
CA LEU A 216 4.49 22.89 9.64
C LEU A 216 5.16 21.73 10.40
N VAL A 217 4.84 20.49 10.01
CA VAL A 217 5.41 19.28 10.65
C VAL A 217 6.90 19.13 10.33
N MET A 218 7.32 19.51 9.12
CA MET A 218 8.74 19.54 8.76
C MET A 218 9.50 20.59 9.59
N ASP A 219 8.97 21.79 9.74
CA ASP A 219 9.59 22.82 10.58
C ASP A 219 9.63 22.39 12.06
N MET A 220 8.55 21.79 12.57
CA MET A 220 8.52 21.18 13.90
C MET A 220 9.63 20.14 14.09
N HIS A 221 9.81 19.22 13.13
CA HIS A 221 10.85 18.18 13.19
C HIS A 221 12.25 18.79 13.33
N PHE A 222 12.59 19.80 12.52
CA PHE A 222 13.91 20.43 12.58
C PHE A 222 14.08 21.33 13.81
N SER A 223 13.03 22.02 14.25
CA SER A 223 13.05 22.95 15.37
C SER A 223 13.05 22.27 16.75
N LEU A 224 12.70 20.98 16.82
CA LEU A 224 12.70 20.21 18.07
C LEU A 224 14.06 19.62 18.43
N LYS A 225 15.07 19.71 17.55
CA LYS A 225 16.44 19.25 17.87
C LYS A 225 16.96 19.88 19.17
N PRO A 226 17.68 19.12 20.03
CA PRO A 226 18.23 17.79 19.78
C PRO A 226 17.28 16.60 20.07
N LEU A 227 15.98 16.84 20.29
CA LEU A 227 15.02 15.75 20.51
C LEU A 227 14.89 14.88 19.27
N GLU A 228 14.74 13.58 19.49
CA GLU A 228 14.52 12.62 18.42
C GLU A 228 13.04 12.56 18.07
N VAL A 229 12.70 12.99 16.85
CA VAL A 229 11.33 13.00 16.33
C VAL A 229 11.20 11.92 15.26
N TRP A 230 10.40 10.89 15.55
CA TRP A 230 10.02 9.89 14.57
C TRP A 230 8.96 10.48 13.63
N LEU A 231 9.31 10.60 12.35
CA LEU A 231 8.47 11.16 11.30
C LEU A 231 8.53 10.26 10.08
N ASP A 232 7.37 9.80 9.62
CA ASP A 232 7.22 8.86 8.50
C ASP A 232 8.07 9.25 7.26
N LYS A 233 7.98 10.51 6.83
CA LYS A 233 8.75 11.03 5.67
C LYS A 233 10.28 10.90 5.79
N MET A 234 10.81 10.69 7.00
CA MET A 234 12.24 10.64 7.27
C MET A 234 12.75 9.20 7.52
N ARG A 235 11.87 8.19 7.47
CA ARG A 235 12.17 6.82 7.93
C ARG A 235 12.22 5.76 6.82
N GLY A 236 12.00 6.14 5.55
CA GLY A 236 12.22 5.25 4.39
C GLY A 236 11.46 3.93 4.49
N GLU A 237 12.19 2.81 4.52
CA GLU A 237 11.65 1.43 4.57
C GLU A 237 10.90 1.09 5.87
N GLU A 238 11.09 1.86 6.97
CA GLU A 238 10.37 1.65 8.23
C GLU A 238 8.91 2.17 8.21
N ARG A 239 8.43 2.62 7.04
CA ARG A 239 7.06 3.11 6.78
C ARG A 239 5.99 2.02 6.76
N SER A 240 6.35 0.75 6.93
CA SER A 240 5.37 -0.34 7.02
C SER A 240 4.42 -0.18 8.22
N GLU A 241 3.27 -0.84 8.18
CA GLU A 241 2.31 -0.87 9.30
C GLU A 241 2.99 -1.32 10.62
N ALA A 242 3.81 -2.37 10.54
CA ALA A 242 4.58 -2.87 11.67
C ALA A 242 5.60 -1.84 12.17
N GLY A 243 6.25 -1.12 11.25
CA GLY A 243 7.20 -0.05 11.56
C GLY A 243 6.54 1.14 12.25
N MET A 244 5.36 1.57 11.79
CA MET A 244 4.57 2.64 12.45
C MET A 244 4.18 2.24 13.88
N VAL A 245 3.65 1.02 14.07
CA VAL A 245 3.28 0.52 15.40
C VAL A 245 4.50 0.44 16.33
N ALA A 246 5.63 -0.05 15.82
CA ALA A 246 6.89 -0.09 16.56
C ALA A 246 7.37 1.33 16.92
N GLY A 247 7.28 2.28 15.99
CA GLY A 247 7.64 3.68 16.19
C GLY A 247 6.80 4.35 17.29
N VAL A 248 5.48 4.17 17.26
CA VAL A 248 4.59 4.66 18.33
C VAL A 248 4.98 4.05 19.68
N GLY A 249 5.29 2.74 19.69
CA GLY A 249 5.77 2.04 20.88
C GLY A 249 7.10 2.56 21.42
N ALA A 250 8.01 2.96 20.53
CA ALA A 250 9.36 3.41 20.87
C ALA A 250 9.43 4.86 21.38
N CYS A 251 8.45 5.71 21.04
CA CYS A 251 8.45 7.12 21.44
C CYS A 251 7.76 7.37 22.79
N ARG A 252 8.19 8.43 23.50
CA ARG A 252 7.63 8.84 24.80
C ARG A 252 6.31 9.61 24.67
N LEU A 253 6.23 10.49 23.67
CA LEU A 253 5.08 11.34 23.39
C LEU A 253 4.54 11.03 22.00
N PHE A 254 3.23 10.87 21.89
CA PHE A 254 2.51 10.82 20.63
C PHE A 254 1.97 12.21 20.29
N CYS A 255 2.54 12.86 19.28
CA CYS A 255 2.13 14.17 18.79
C CYS A 255 1.29 14.00 17.52
N ALA A 256 -0.01 14.28 17.60
CA ALA A 256 -0.90 14.25 16.45
C ALA A 256 -1.18 15.68 15.99
N VAL A 257 -0.66 16.05 14.81
CA VAL A 257 -0.99 17.31 14.15
C VAL A 257 -2.26 17.08 13.31
N ILE A 258 -3.41 17.38 13.91
CA ILE A 258 -4.72 17.14 13.32
C ILE A 258 -5.05 18.20 12.26
N SER A 259 -5.76 17.74 11.23
CA SER A 259 -6.15 18.48 10.03
C SER A 259 -7.47 17.91 9.50
N PRO A 260 -8.16 18.56 8.52
CA PRO A 260 -9.51 18.17 8.11
C PRO A 260 -9.71 16.69 7.79
N SER A 261 -8.71 16.06 7.17
CA SER A 261 -8.74 14.67 6.73
C SER A 261 -7.92 13.74 7.63
N TYR A 262 -7.40 14.22 8.77
CA TYR A 262 -6.54 13.42 9.66
C TYR A 262 -7.25 12.16 10.16
N PHE A 263 -8.47 12.30 10.71
CA PHE A 263 -9.23 11.17 11.23
C PHE A 263 -9.94 10.35 10.13
N ALA A 264 -9.84 10.74 8.86
CA ALA A 264 -10.26 9.93 7.73
C ALA A 264 -9.15 9.00 7.21
N SER A 265 -7.90 9.21 7.64
CA SER A 265 -6.75 8.41 7.22
C SER A 265 -6.62 7.13 8.04
N ALA A 266 -6.61 5.98 7.37
CA ALA A 266 -6.42 4.68 8.00
C ALA A 266 -5.11 4.60 8.80
N PHE A 267 -4.02 5.17 8.28
CA PHE A 267 -2.72 5.19 8.97
C PHE A 267 -2.74 6.08 10.21
N CYS A 268 -3.30 7.29 10.12
CA CYS A 268 -3.39 8.18 11.28
C CYS A 268 -4.30 7.56 12.38
N LEU A 269 -5.38 6.89 11.98
CA LEU A 269 -6.24 6.16 12.91
C LEU A 269 -5.53 4.96 13.54
N LEU A 270 -4.75 4.20 12.76
CA LEU A 270 -3.94 3.10 13.28
C LEU A 270 -2.94 3.60 14.34
N GLU A 271 -2.20 4.65 14.03
CA GLU A 271 -1.22 5.26 14.92
C GLU A 271 -1.89 5.78 16.20
N MET A 272 -3.00 6.52 16.07
CA MET A 272 -3.76 7.05 17.20
C MET A 272 -4.33 5.94 18.08
N ARG A 273 -4.96 4.91 17.49
CA ARG A 273 -5.49 3.75 18.23
C ARG A 273 -4.38 2.99 18.93
N THR A 274 -3.22 2.87 18.31
CA THR A 274 -2.02 2.27 18.92
C THR A 274 -1.55 3.10 20.10
N ALA A 275 -1.47 4.43 19.97
CA ALA A 275 -1.07 5.32 21.05
C ALA A 275 -2.03 5.23 22.25
N VAL A 276 -3.35 5.22 21.99
CA VAL A 276 -4.39 5.03 23.02
C VAL A 276 -4.26 3.66 23.69
N LYS A 277 -4.11 2.58 22.90
CA LYS A 277 -3.95 1.22 23.41
C LYS A 277 -2.70 1.04 24.28
N LEU A 278 -1.62 1.73 23.93
CA LEU A 278 -0.36 1.73 24.67
C LEU A 278 -0.32 2.79 25.79
N GLU A 279 -1.46 3.45 26.08
CA GLU A 279 -1.59 4.49 27.10
C GLU A 279 -0.51 5.58 27.00
N LYS A 280 -0.14 5.94 25.76
CA LYS A 280 0.87 6.95 25.50
C LYS A 280 0.38 8.32 25.95
N LYS A 281 1.31 9.20 26.33
CA LYS A 281 1.01 10.62 26.45
C LYS A 281 0.67 11.15 25.05
N ILE A 282 -0.53 11.73 24.88
CA ILE A 282 -0.99 12.27 23.60
C ILE A 282 -1.00 13.80 23.66
N ALA A 283 -0.36 14.43 22.67
CA ALA A 283 -0.45 15.85 22.40
C ALA A 283 -1.19 16.06 21.08
N LEU A 284 -2.39 16.64 21.16
CA LEU A 284 -3.11 17.11 19.98
C LEU A 284 -2.61 18.50 19.61
N CYS A 285 -2.20 18.66 18.36
CA CYS A 285 -1.69 19.89 17.78
C CYS A 285 -2.52 20.25 16.54
N TRP A 286 -2.62 21.53 16.19
CA TRP A 286 -3.23 21.94 14.91
C TRP A 286 -2.48 23.09 14.26
N ASN A 287 -2.62 23.23 12.94
CA ASN A 287 -2.08 24.35 12.18
C ASN A 287 -2.93 25.61 12.41
N GLY A 288 -2.50 26.46 13.34
CA GLY A 288 -3.18 27.69 13.69
C GLY A 288 -2.98 28.84 12.71
N ALA A 289 -2.10 28.70 11.72
CA ALA A 289 -1.98 29.63 10.60
C ALA A 289 -3.09 29.41 9.56
N LYS A 290 -3.65 28.19 9.49
CA LYS A 290 -4.67 27.80 8.49
C LYS A 290 -6.05 27.59 9.06
N PHE A 291 -6.14 27.11 10.30
CA PHE A 291 -7.39 26.64 10.88
C PHE A 291 -7.64 27.22 12.26
N LYS A 292 -8.91 27.44 12.57
CA LYS A 292 -9.37 27.85 13.91
C LYS A 292 -9.46 26.64 14.83
N VAL A 293 -9.31 26.89 16.13
CA VAL A 293 -9.38 25.82 17.15
C VAL A 293 -10.73 25.11 17.15
N GLN A 294 -11.83 25.81 16.84
CA GLN A 294 -13.18 25.21 16.76
C GLN A 294 -13.30 24.21 15.62
N GLU A 295 -12.63 24.47 14.48
CA GLU A 295 -12.59 23.54 13.36
C GLU A 295 -11.78 22.30 13.75
N ALA A 296 -10.63 22.50 14.38
CA ALA A 296 -9.78 21.41 14.87
C ALA A 296 -10.51 20.50 15.87
N LEU A 297 -11.25 21.07 16.81
CA LEU A 297 -12.09 20.32 17.74
C LEU A 297 -13.24 19.56 17.04
N GLY A 298 -13.74 20.11 15.93
CA GLY A 298 -14.79 19.51 15.12
C GLY A 298 -14.35 18.27 14.35
N TRP A 299 -13.07 18.13 14.03
CA TRP A 299 -12.55 16.95 13.32
C TRP A 299 -12.40 15.72 14.22
N ILE A 300 -12.31 15.90 15.53
CA ILE A 300 -12.11 14.80 16.47
C ILE A 300 -13.42 13.97 16.56
N PRO A 301 -13.42 12.70 16.12
CA PRO A 301 -14.61 11.87 16.13
C PRO A 301 -14.97 11.44 17.56
N ASP A 302 -16.19 10.94 17.73
CA ASP A 302 -16.71 10.55 19.05
C ASP A 302 -15.90 9.43 19.70
N GLU A 303 -15.29 8.53 18.90
CA GLU A 303 -14.36 7.48 19.38
C GLU A 303 -13.22 8.09 20.22
N PHE A 304 -12.78 9.30 19.90
CA PHE A 304 -11.71 10.02 20.60
C PHE A 304 -12.21 11.23 21.38
N ALA A 305 -13.49 11.28 21.75
CA ALA A 305 -14.09 12.42 22.45
C ALA A 305 -13.34 12.79 23.75
N HIS A 306 -12.76 11.80 24.44
CA HIS A 306 -11.94 12.02 25.63
C HIS A 306 -10.73 12.94 25.36
N LEU A 307 -10.18 12.94 24.14
CA LEU A 307 -9.09 13.83 23.75
C LEU A 307 -9.52 15.30 23.61
N LYS A 308 -10.83 15.59 23.44
CA LYS A 308 -11.35 16.97 23.38
C LYS A 308 -11.18 17.73 24.71
N SER A 309 -11.07 17.01 25.82
CA SER A 309 -10.78 17.61 27.13
C SER A 309 -9.31 17.95 27.34
N ALA A 310 -8.41 17.43 26.50
CA ALA A 310 -7.01 17.80 26.53
C ALA A 310 -6.84 19.21 25.95
N GLU A 311 -5.87 19.98 26.48
CA GLU A 311 -5.46 21.21 25.82
C GLU A 311 -4.89 20.83 24.44
N LEU A 312 -5.49 21.36 23.38
CA LEU A 312 -4.90 21.33 22.06
C LEU A 312 -3.74 22.35 22.02
N ILE A 313 -2.66 22.05 21.30
CA ILE A 313 -1.51 22.91 21.13
C ILE A 313 -1.56 23.58 19.75
N LYS A 314 -1.59 24.92 19.72
CA LYS A 314 -1.45 25.67 18.47
C LYS A 314 -0.01 25.57 18.00
N LEU A 315 0.21 25.07 16.79
CA LEU A 315 1.44 25.22 16.03
C LEU A 315 1.19 26.26 14.93
N ASP A 316 2.20 27.02 14.55
CA ASP A 316 2.06 28.12 13.58
C ASP A 316 3.21 28.08 12.58
N GLU A 317 2.96 28.52 11.34
CA GLU A 317 3.99 28.58 10.30
C GLU A 317 4.89 29.81 10.49
N ASP A 318 4.44 30.81 11.26
CA ASP A 318 5.30 31.88 11.73
C ASP A 318 6.26 31.39 12.83
N HIS A 319 7.55 31.65 12.65
CA HIS A 319 8.60 31.11 13.52
C HIS A 319 8.46 31.55 14.99
N GLU A 320 8.04 32.79 15.27
CA GLU A 320 7.91 33.27 16.64
C GLU A 320 6.78 32.54 17.37
N TYR A 321 5.65 32.34 16.68
CA TYR A 321 4.51 31.61 17.23
C TYR A 321 4.74 30.10 17.27
N MET A 322 5.51 29.54 16.34
CA MET A 322 5.95 28.14 16.37
C MET A 322 6.67 27.83 17.68
N GLN A 323 7.61 28.67 18.11
CA GLN A 323 8.38 28.44 19.34
C GLN A 323 7.49 28.32 20.59
N VAL A 324 6.37 29.05 20.66
CA VAL A 324 5.40 28.94 21.75
C VAL A 324 4.75 27.56 21.76
N GLY A 325 4.34 27.06 20.59
CA GLY A 325 3.79 25.71 20.42
C GLY A 325 4.79 24.62 20.78
N LEU A 326 6.02 24.73 20.29
CA LEU A 326 7.09 23.78 20.60
C LEU A 326 7.45 23.78 22.09
N ALA A 327 7.45 24.93 22.76
CA ALA A 327 7.67 25.01 24.19
C ALA A 327 6.57 24.29 24.99
N LYS A 328 5.31 24.36 24.55
CA LYS A 328 4.22 23.57 25.14
C LYS A 328 4.39 22.08 24.90
N LEU A 329 4.82 21.68 23.71
CA LEU A 329 5.07 20.28 23.37
C LEU A 329 6.20 19.69 24.22
N LYS A 330 7.31 20.42 24.37
CA LYS A 330 8.45 20.03 25.22
C LYS A 330 8.06 19.83 26.69
N LYS A 331 7.09 20.59 27.21
CA LYS A 331 6.56 20.42 28.58
C LYS A 331 5.76 19.12 28.76
N ARG A 332 5.36 18.43 27.68
CA ARG A 332 4.58 17.19 27.76
C ARG A 332 5.43 15.91 27.74
N LEU A 333 6.71 16.01 27.37
CA LEU A 333 7.69 14.91 27.46
C LEU A 333 7.94 14.51 28.92
#